data_AF-A0A5V6RB39-F1
#
_entry.id   AF-A0A5V6RB39-F1
#
_cell.length_a   1.000
_cell.length_b   1.000
_cell.length_c   1.000
_cell.angle_alpha   90.00
_cell.angle_beta   90.00
_cell.angle_gamma   90.00
#
_symmetry.space_group_name_H-M   'P 1'
#
loop_
_entity.id
_entity.type
_entity.pdbx_description
1 polymer ?
#
loop_
_entity_poly.entity_id
_entity_poly.type
_entity_poly.pdbx_seq_one_letter_code
_entity_poly.pdbx_strand_id
1 'polypeptide(L)' 'MNATIQTIPELLIQTRGNQTEVARMLSCARGTVLKYNRDSKGERHVIVNGVLMVK' A
#
# COMPACT_ATOMS: atom_id res chain seq x y z
N MET A 1 -7.95 19.06 8.45
CA MET A 1 -7.61 17.62 8.57
C MET A 1 -7.23 17.15 7.18
N ASN A 2 -5.94 16.96 6.91
CA ASN A 2 -5.49 16.43 5.62
C ASN A 2 -5.32 14.92 5.77
N ALA A 3 -6.11 14.14 5.04
CA ALA A 3 -5.91 12.71 4.95
C ALA A 3 -4.70 12.43 4.05
N THR A 4 -3.77 11.61 4.51
CA THR A 4 -2.70 11.10 3.65
C THR A 4 -3.27 9.97 2.81
N ILE A 5 -3.37 10.19 1.51
CA ILE A 5 -3.82 9.20 0.53
C ILE A 5 -2.58 8.70 -0.21
N GLN A 6 -2.36 7.39 -0.19
CA GLN A 6 -1.22 6.74 -0.83
C GLN A 6 -1.62 5.42 -1.48
N THR A 7 -0.71 4.88 -2.29
CA THR A 7 -0.82 3.53 -2.85
C THR A 7 0.34 2.62 -2.43
N ILE A 8 0.15 1.32 -2.52
CA ILE A 8 1.16 0.29 -2.25
C ILE A 8 2.42 0.51 -3.11
N PRO A 9 2.34 0.84 -4.43
CA PRO A 9 3.51 1.19 -5.21
C PRO A 9 4.33 2.35 -4.63
N GLU A 10 3.68 3.40 -4.10
CA GLU A 10 4.39 4.52 -3.47
C GLU A 10 5.11 4.10 -2.18
N LEU A 11 4.45 3.31 -1.33
CA LEU A 11 5.10 2.73 -0.15
C LEU A 11 6.25 1.79 -0.50
N LEU A 12 6.14 1.06 -1.62
CA LEU A 12 7.23 0.23 -2.13
C LEU A 12 8.41 1.09 -2.59
N ILE A 13 8.19 2.23 -3.23
CA ILE A 13 9.27 3.18 -3.57
C ILE A 13 9.97 3.68 -2.29
N GLN A 14 9.19 4.08 -1.28
CA GLN A 14 9.72 4.56 0.00
C GLN A 14 10.53 3.50 0.75
N THR A 15 10.12 2.23 0.66
CA THR A 15 10.78 1.08 1.30
C THR A 15 11.76 0.34 0.39
N ARG A 16 12.15 0.92 -0.75
CA ARG A 16 13.08 0.33 -1.73
C ARG A 16 12.66 -1.09 -2.19
N GLY A 17 11.36 -1.30 -2.34
CA GLY A 17 10.76 -2.55 -2.81
C GLY A 17 10.55 -3.61 -1.71
N ASN A 18 10.77 -3.28 -0.43
CA ASN A 18 10.61 -4.23 0.65
C ASN A 18 9.13 -4.51 0.96
N GLN A 19 8.57 -5.52 0.30
CA GLN A 19 7.17 -5.91 0.46
C GLN A 19 6.82 -6.37 1.89
N THR A 20 7.78 -6.96 2.63
CA THR A 20 7.54 -7.40 4.00
C THR A 20 7.35 -6.20 4.93
N GLU A 21 8.15 -5.15 4.72
CA GLU A 21 8.02 -3.91 5.49
C GLU A 21 6.71 -3.18 5.18
N VAL A 22 6.32 -3.09 3.90
CA VAL A 22 5.01 -2.52 3.52
C VAL A 22 3.86 -3.32 4.12
N ALA A 23 3.96 -4.66 4.14
CA ALA A 23 2.96 -5.53 4.75
C ALA A 23 2.84 -5.28 6.27
N ARG A 24 3.98 -5.06 6.95
CA ARG A 24 4.04 -4.70 8.37
C ARG A 24 3.40 -3.33 8.63
N MET A 25 3.72 -2.32 7.80
CA MET A 25 3.14 -0.97 7.89
C MET A 25 1.61 -0.99 7.74
N LEU A 26 1.10 -1.81 6.81
CA LEU A 26 -0.33 -1.89 6.51
C LEU A 26 -1.07 -2.97 7.30
N SER A 27 -0.39 -3.68 8.22
CA SER A 27 -0.93 -4.81 8.99
C SER A 27 -1.66 -5.84 8.11
N CYS A 28 -1.08 -6.17 6.96
CA CYS A 28 -1.68 -7.09 5.98
C CYS A 28 -0.72 -8.21 5.59
N ALA A 29 -1.23 -9.21 4.86
CA ALA A 29 -0.38 -10.26 4.32
C ALA A 29 0.54 -9.71 3.21
N ARG A 30 1.79 -10.18 3.13
CA ARG A 30 2.70 -9.85 2.01
C ARG A 30 2.09 -10.17 0.65
N GLY A 31 1.26 -11.22 0.55
CA GLY A 31 0.52 -11.56 -0.67
C GLY A 31 -0.43 -10.45 -1.13
N THR A 32 -1.00 -9.67 -0.20
CA THR A 32 -1.83 -8.50 -0.51
C THR A 32 -0.99 -7.39 -1.14
N VAL A 33 0.21 -7.12 -0.59
CA VAL A 33 1.16 -6.17 -1.19
C VAL A 33 1.53 -6.60 -2.61
N LEU A 34 1.83 -7.89 -2.81
CA LEU A 34 2.13 -8.44 -4.13
C LEU A 34 0.96 -8.29 -5.12
N LYS A 35 -0.28 -8.51 -4.67
CA LYS A 35 -1.49 -8.41 -5.50
C LYS A 35 -1.69 -7.00 -6.06
N TYR A 36 -1.34 -5.96 -5.29
CA TYR A 36 -1.59 -4.56 -5.63
C TYR A 36 -0.33 -3.76 -5.97
N ASN A 37 0.84 -4.41 -6.07
CA ASN A 37 2.13 -3.73 -6.35
C ASN A 37 2.22 -3.03 -7.72
N ARG A 38 1.24 -3.25 -8.60
CA ARG A 38 1.12 -2.60 -9.92
C ARG A 38 -0.05 -1.63 -10.00
N ASP A 39 -0.84 -1.49 -8.94
CA ASP A 39 -2.01 -0.62 -8.92
C ASP A 39 -1.62 0.83 -8.54
N SER A 40 -0.79 1.45 -9.39
CA SER A 40 -0.28 2.81 -9.16
C SER A 40 -1.36 3.90 -9.27
N LYS A 41 -2.49 3.59 -9.88
CA LYS A 41 -3.64 4.49 -10.00
C LYS A 41 -4.61 4.40 -8.83
N GLY A 42 -4.43 3.42 -7.94
CA GLY A 42 -5.34 3.16 -6.82
C GLY A 42 -6.74 2.74 -7.26
N GLU A 43 -6.86 2.05 -8.40
CA GLU A 43 -8.15 1.62 -8.96
C GLU A 43 -8.77 0.45 -8.15
N ARG A 44 -7.93 -0.32 -7.46
CA ARG A 44 -8.31 -1.54 -6.72
C ARG A 44 -7.97 -1.48 -5.24
N HIS A 45 -7.11 -0.55 -4.83
CA HIS A 45 -6.79 -0.29 -3.44
C HIS A 45 -6.42 1.17 -3.20
N VAL A 46 -6.52 1.61 -1.96
CA VAL A 46 -6.05 2.91 -1.51
C VAL A 46 -5.62 2.79 -0.05
N ILE A 47 -4.58 3.53 0.34
CA ILE A 47 -4.15 3.64 1.71
C ILE A 47 -4.57 5.01 2.21
N VAL A 48 -5.41 5.03 3.25
CA VAL A 48 -5.90 6.26 3.87
C VAL A 48 -5.40 6.30 5.31
N ASN A 49 -4.53 7.27 5.62
CA ASN A 49 -3.90 7.42 6.94
C ASN A 49 -3.24 6.11 7.45
N GLY A 50 -2.58 5.37 6.54
CA GLY A 50 -1.91 4.10 6.85
C GLY A 50 -2.82 2.87 6.86
N VAL A 51 -4.13 3.02 6.68
CA VAL A 51 -5.08 1.91 6.60
C VAL A 51 -5.30 1.50 5.16
N LEU A 52 -5.06 0.22 4.84
CA LEU A 52 -5.33 -0.33 3.53
C LEU A 52 -6.83 -0.56 3.33
N MET A 53 -7.41 0.13 2.36
CA MET A 53 -8.77 -0.08 1.88
C MET A 53 -8.70 -0.76 0.50
N VAL A 54 -9.48 -1.82 0.31
CA VAL A 54 -9.53 -2.57 -0.95
C VAL A 54 -10.95 -2.51 -1.52
N LYS A 55 -11.04 -2.54 -2.85
CA LYS A 55 -12.28 -2.72 -3.59
C LYS A 55 -12.55 -4.21 -3.85
#